data_AF-A0A645JGU4-F1
#
_entry.id   AF-A0A645JGU4-F1
#
_cell.length_a   1.000
_cell.length_b   1.000
_cell.length_c   1.000
_cell.angle_alpha   90.00
_cell.angle_beta   90.00
_cell.angle_gamma   90.00
#
_symmetry.space_group_name_H-M   'P 1'
#
loop_
_entity.id
_entity.type
_entity.pdbx_description
1 polymer ?
#
loop_
_entity_poly.entity_id
_entity_poly.type
_entity_poly.pdbx_seq_one_letter_code
_entity_poly.pdbx_strand_id
1 'polypeptide(L)'
;MKIIVVTNIAHTMVGASRHPSGKKLYEFGDVVLDNFGCYGDASVNIDGFERKVAPTSTVVGAAIMNAIVAQCVQNMVSDGFVPEVFASSNVDGGDEINHQFIKKYRGEIKSL
;
A
#
# COMPACT_ATOMS: atom_id res chain seq x y z
N MET A 1 -3.40 10.92 15.64
CA MET A 1 -3.15 9.88 14.62
C MET A 1 -3.12 10.57 13.26
N LYS A 2 -2.15 10.23 12.41
CA LYS A 2 -2.10 10.70 11.02
C LYS A 2 -2.70 9.63 10.10
N ILE A 3 -3.44 10.04 9.07
CA ILE A 3 -4.12 9.15 8.13
C ILE A 3 -3.45 9.30 6.76
N ILE A 4 -2.86 8.22 6.26
CA ILE A 4 -2.32 8.14 4.91
C ILE A 4 -3.28 7.29 4.07
N VAL A 5 -3.73 7.83 2.95
CA VAL A 5 -4.67 7.15 2.04
C VAL A 5 -3.96 6.84 0.73
N VAL A 6 -3.97 5.58 0.32
CA VAL A 6 -3.65 5.18 -1.06
C VAL A 6 -4.97 4.95 -1.79
N THR A 7 -5.19 5.64 -2.89
CA THR A 7 -6.42 5.50 -3.68
C THR A 7 -6.19 5.79 -5.16
N ASN A 8 -7.23 5.61 -5.97
CA ASN A 8 -7.27 6.07 -7.35
C ASN A 8 -8.18 7.30 -7.40
N ILE A 9 -7.62 8.49 -7.60
CA ILE A 9 -8.41 9.73 -7.62
C ILE A 9 -9.33 9.75 -8.84
N ALA A 10 -8.83 9.37 -10.01
CA ALA A 10 -9.65 9.32 -11.23
C ALA A 10 -10.90 8.45 -11.07
N HIS A 11 -10.75 7.27 -10.45
CA HIS A 11 -11.89 6.39 -10.14
C HIS A 11 -12.82 7.03 -9.10
N THR A 12 -12.24 7.57 -8.04
CA THR A 12 -12.96 8.11 -6.88
C THR A 12 -13.82 9.33 -7.23
N MET A 13 -13.41 10.13 -8.23
CA MET A 13 -14.14 11.33 -8.64
C MET A 13 -15.43 11.04 -9.43
N VAL A 14 -15.58 9.86 -10.04
CA VAL A 14 -16.72 9.54 -10.92
C VAL A 14 -18.04 9.31 -10.16
N GLY A 15 -17.97 8.71 -8.96
CA GLY A 15 -19.17 8.35 -8.19
C GLY A 15 -19.40 9.20 -6.95
N ALA A 16 -20.63 9.23 -6.43
CA ALA A 16 -20.92 9.72 -5.09
C ALA A 16 -20.47 8.69 -4.03
N SER A 17 -20.20 9.15 -2.80
CA SER A 17 -19.93 8.22 -1.70
C SER A 17 -21.16 7.38 -1.38
N ARG A 18 -20.92 6.12 -1.00
CA ARG A 18 -21.94 5.21 -0.48
C ARG A 18 -21.98 5.17 1.05
N HIS A 19 -21.03 5.83 1.70
CA HIS A 19 -20.98 5.90 3.16
C HIS A 19 -22.01 6.93 3.68
N PRO A 20 -22.69 6.70 4.82
CA PRO A 20 -23.69 7.63 5.36
C PRO A 20 -23.19 9.06 5.59
N SER A 21 -21.88 9.26 5.76
CA SER A 21 -21.29 10.60 5.88
C SER A 21 -21.26 11.41 4.58
N GLY A 22 -21.53 10.78 3.43
CA GLY A 22 -21.37 11.39 2.10
C GLY A 22 -19.92 11.60 1.65
N LYS A 23 -18.94 11.34 2.53
CA LYS A 23 -17.50 11.52 2.25
C LYS A 23 -16.86 10.30 1.61
N LYS A 24 -15.86 10.53 0.77
CA LYS A 24 -14.97 9.56 0.12
C LYS A 24 -13.70 9.38 0.95
N LEU A 25 -13.01 8.26 0.75
CA LEU A 25 -11.85 7.87 1.57
C LEU A 25 -10.75 8.96 1.61
N TYR A 26 -10.40 9.55 0.47
CA TYR A 26 -9.35 10.57 0.40
C TYR A 26 -9.63 11.83 1.23
N GLU A 27 -10.90 12.12 1.51
CA GLU A 27 -11.30 13.28 2.32
C GLU A 27 -10.96 13.14 3.81
N PHE A 28 -10.56 11.94 4.24
CA PHE A 28 -10.08 11.67 5.58
C PHE A 28 -8.55 11.62 5.69
N GLY A 29 -7.83 11.65 4.56
CA GLY A 29 -6.37 11.55 4.54
C GLY A 29 -5.69 12.88 4.86
N ASP A 30 -4.73 12.87 5.80
CA ASP A 30 -3.74 13.95 5.94
C ASP A 30 -2.78 13.96 4.74
N VAL A 31 -2.47 12.78 4.20
CA VAL A 31 -1.67 12.56 2.99
C VAL A 31 -2.43 11.61 2.08
N VAL A 32 -2.57 11.99 0.82
CA VAL A 32 -3.25 11.18 -0.20
C VAL A 32 -2.26 10.84 -1.29
N LEU A 33 -2.06 9.54 -1.51
CA LEU A 33 -1.22 8.98 -2.55
C LEU A 33 -2.12 8.42 -3.64
N ASP A 34 -2.09 9.07 -4.80
CA ASP A 34 -2.81 8.60 -5.98
C ASP A 34 -2.01 7.48 -6.66
N ASN A 35 -2.68 6.38 -6.98
CA ASN A 35 -2.10 5.29 -7.76
C ASN A 35 -2.22 5.53 -9.28
N PHE A 36 -2.83 6.64 -9.70
CA PHE A 36 -2.95 7.07 -11.09
C PHE A 36 -3.58 6.03 -12.02
N GLY A 37 -4.42 5.15 -11.47
CA GLY A 37 -5.20 4.21 -12.28
C GLY A 37 -6.32 4.91 -13.05
N CYS A 38 -7.17 4.12 -13.70
CA CYS A 38 -8.33 4.61 -14.43
C CYS A 38 -9.64 4.24 -13.74
N TYR A 39 -10.75 4.89 -14.14
CA TYR A 39 -12.08 4.48 -13.70
C TYR A 39 -12.35 3.01 -14.08
N GLY A 40 -12.97 2.27 -13.18
CA GLY A 40 -13.18 0.83 -13.30
C GLY A 40 -11.94 -0.05 -13.06
N ASP A 41 -10.74 0.54 -12.92
CA ASP A 41 -9.46 -0.19 -12.72
C ASP A 41 -9.23 -1.30 -13.76
N ALA A 42 -9.31 -0.93 -15.03
CA ALA A 42 -9.01 -1.81 -16.15
C ALA A 42 -8.35 -0.98 -17.25
N SER A 43 -7.04 -1.19 -17.44
CA SER A 43 -6.19 -0.21 -18.12
C SER A 43 -5.88 -0.54 -19.58
N VAL A 44 -6.09 -1.78 -20.03
CA VAL A 44 -5.71 -2.23 -21.37
C VAL A 44 -6.95 -2.54 -22.22
N ASN A 45 -7.03 -1.94 -23.41
CA ASN A 45 -7.98 -2.28 -24.45
C ASN A 45 -7.46 -3.44 -25.31
N ILE A 46 -8.34 -4.34 -25.74
CA ILE A 46 -8.01 -5.41 -26.69
C ILE A 46 -8.95 -5.28 -27.90
N ASP A 47 -8.40 -5.19 -29.10
CA ASP A 47 -9.18 -5.05 -30.33
C ASP A 47 -10.15 -6.23 -30.51
N GLY A 48 -11.41 -5.91 -30.81
CA GLY A 48 -12.49 -6.91 -30.92
C GLY A 48 -13.10 -7.34 -29.59
N PHE A 49 -12.69 -6.76 -28.45
CA PHE A 49 -13.27 -7.04 -27.14
C PHE A 49 -13.81 -5.77 -26.47
N GLU A 50 -15.05 -5.81 -25.98
CA GLU A 50 -15.77 -4.63 -25.48
C GLU A 50 -15.23 -4.11 -24.14
N ARG A 51 -14.63 -4.99 -23.32
CA ARG A 51 -14.18 -4.64 -21.96
C ARG A 51 -12.68 -4.41 -21.92
N LYS A 52 -12.25 -3.59 -20.98
CA LYS A 52 -10.84 -3.44 -20.61
C LYS A 52 -10.40 -4.54 -19.66
N VAL A 53 -9.10 -4.82 -19.65
CA VAL A 53 -8.44 -5.78 -18.75
C VAL A 53 -7.21 -5.14 -18.09
N ALA A 54 -6.47 -5.94 -17.32
CA ALA A 54 -5.23 -5.53 -16.65
C ALA A 54 -5.43 -4.34 -15.68
N PRO A 55 -6.05 -4.57 -14.51
CA PRO A 55 -6.06 -3.59 -13.43
C PRO A 55 -4.62 -3.20 -13.05
N THR A 56 -4.39 -1.92 -12.78
CA THR A 56 -3.07 -1.42 -12.38
C THR A 56 -3.00 -1.14 -10.89
N SER A 57 -4.14 -0.99 -10.21
CA SER A 57 -4.17 -0.55 -8.81
C SER A 57 -3.35 -1.43 -7.86
N THR A 58 -3.36 -2.76 -8.04
CA THR A 58 -2.61 -3.69 -7.16
C THR A 58 -1.11 -3.56 -7.34
N VAL A 59 -0.61 -3.61 -8.57
CA VAL A 59 0.84 -3.58 -8.84
C VAL A 59 1.42 -2.21 -8.50
N VAL A 60 0.73 -1.13 -8.87
CA VAL A 60 1.16 0.23 -8.54
C VAL A 60 1.01 0.49 -7.04
N GLY A 61 -0.08 0.03 -6.42
CA GLY A 61 -0.28 0.11 -4.97
C GLY A 61 0.83 -0.60 -4.21
N ALA A 62 1.21 -1.82 -4.61
CA ALA A 62 2.33 -2.54 -4.01
C ALA A 62 3.66 -1.79 -4.19
N ALA A 63 3.91 -1.20 -5.36
CA ALA A 63 5.09 -0.39 -5.59
C ALA A 63 5.12 0.86 -4.68
N ILE A 64 3.99 1.56 -4.52
CA ILE A 64 3.84 2.70 -3.60
C ILE A 64 4.13 2.26 -2.17
N MET A 65 3.54 1.14 -1.71
CA MET A 65 3.77 0.66 -0.35
C MET A 65 5.24 0.31 -0.10
N ASN A 66 5.91 -0.34 -1.04
CA ASN A 66 7.34 -0.62 -0.93
C ASN A 66 8.19 0.65 -0.92
N ALA A 67 7.84 1.66 -1.72
CA ALA A 67 8.53 2.96 -1.72
C ALA A 67 8.38 3.69 -0.37
N ILE A 68 7.18 3.64 0.25
CA ILE A 68 6.95 4.18 1.60
C ILE A 68 7.85 3.47 2.62
N VAL A 69 7.87 2.14 2.62
CA VAL A 69 8.70 1.36 3.54
C VAL A 69 10.18 1.72 3.39
N ALA A 70 10.68 1.79 2.14
CA ALA A 70 12.06 2.16 1.86
C ALA A 70 12.39 3.57 2.37
N GLN A 71 11.52 4.56 2.14
CA GLN A 71 11.71 5.93 2.62
C GLN A 71 11.67 6.01 4.16
N CYS A 72 10.76 5.28 4.80
CA CYS A 72 10.69 5.20 6.26
C CYS A 72 11.99 4.64 6.85
N VAL A 73 12.49 3.53 6.29
CA VAL A 73 13.76 2.92 6.70
C VAL A 73 14.92 3.89 6.51
N GLN A 74 15.00 4.58 5.36
CA GLN A 74 16.03 5.58 5.10
C GLN A 74 16.01 6.71 6.14
N ASN A 75 14.84 7.23 6.47
CA ASN A 75 14.70 8.29 7.47
C ASN A 75 15.15 7.80 8.85
N MET A 76 14.71 6.60 9.27
CA MET A 76 15.09 6.01 10.55
C MET A 76 16.61 5.82 10.67
N VAL A 77 17.26 5.30 9.60
CA VAL A 77 18.71 5.15 9.57
C VAL A 77 19.43 6.49 9.63
N SER A 78 18.91 7.51 8.92
CA SER A 78 19.46 8.86 8.94
C SER A 78 19.39 9.50 10.33
N ASP A 79 18.38 9.13 11.12
CA ASP A 79 18.18 9.56 12.51
C ASP A 79 18.95 8.69 13.52
N GLY A 80 19.78 7.74 13.06
CA GLY A 80 20.62 6.89 13.91
C GLY A 80 19.93 5.65 14.50
N PHE A 81 18.73 5.31 14.02
CA PHE A 81 18.04 4.08 14.41
C PHE A 81 18.48 2.89 13.54
N VAL A 82 18.41 1.69 14.12
CA VAL A 82 18.54 0.43 13.39
C VAL A 82 17.15 -0.18 13.23
N PRO A 83 16.48 -0.03 12.06
CA PRO A 83 15.13 -0.53 11.86
C PRO A 83 15.11 -2.06 11.75
N GLU A 84 14.06 -2.67 12.30
CA GLU A 84 13.83 -4.12 12.24
C GLU A 84 12.92 -4.44 11.05
N VAL A 85 13.45 -5.16 10.06
CA VAL A 85 12.75 -5.50 8.81
C VAL A 85 12.88 -7.00 8.58
N PHE A 86 11.76 -7.65 8.24
CA PHE A 86 11.79 -9.07 7.88
C PHE A 86 12.74 -9.34 6.72
N ALA A 87 13.50 -10.41 6.84
CA ALA A 87 14.34 -10.95 5.78
C ALA A 87 13.52 -11.89 4.88
N SER A 88 13.95 -12.05 3.64
CA SER A 88 13.40 -13.11 2.79
C SER A 88 13.78 -14.48 3.36
N SER A 89 12.84 -15.41 3.43
CA SER A 89 13.12 -16.82 3.80
C SER A 89 14.08 -17.53 2.84
N ASN A 90 14.36 -16.95 1.67
CA ASN A 90 15.35 -17.47 0.71
C ASN A 90 16.78 -16.99 1.01
N VAL A 91 16.99 -16.22 2.07
CA VAL A 91 18.32 -15.75 2.51
C VAL A 91 18.74 -16.57 3.74
N ASP A 92 19.99 -17.02 3.75
CA ASP A 92 20.57 -17.75 4.88
C ASP A 92 20.44 -16.93 6.18
N GLY A 93 19.86 -17.54 7.23
CA GLY A 93 19.59 -16.88 8.50
C GLY A 93 18.32 -16.01 8.53
N GLY A 94 17.59 -15.92 7.41
CA GLY A 94 16.39 -15.09 7.30
C GLY A 94 15.25 -15.56 8.21
N ASP A 95 15.04 -16.87 8.31
CA ASP A 95 13.99 -17.44 9.16
C ASP A 95 14.28 -17.23 10.64
N GLU A 96 15.54 -17.34 11.08
CA GLU A 96 15.95 -17.06 12.46
C GLU A 96 15.70 -15.59 12.83
N ILE A 97 16.07 -14.65 11.96
CA ILE A 97 15.80 -13.21 12.13
C ILE A 97 14.28 -12.99 12.24
N ASN A 98 13.51 -13.55 11.32
CA ASN A 98 12.06 -13.38 11.28
C ASN A 98 11.37 -13.96 12.51
N HIS A 99 11.80 -15.12 13.00
CA HIS A 99 11.25 -15.73 14.21
C HIS A 99 11.47 -14.87 15.46
N GLN A 100 12.60 -14.18 15.57
CA GLN A 100 12.85 -13.25 16.68
C GLN A 100 11.86 -12.08 16.63
N PHE A 101 11.61 -11.50 15.46
CA PHE A 101 10.65 -10.41 15.29
C PHE A 101 9.20 -10.86 15.52
N ILE A 102 8.79 -12.02 15.01
CA ILE A 102 7.45 -12.57 15.26
C ILE A 102 7.23 -12.75 16.76
N LYS A 103 8.18 -13.33 17.47
CA LYS A 103 8.09 -13.52 18.93
C LYS A 103 7.98 -12.18 19.66
N LYS A 104 8.75 -11.17 19.24
CA LYS A 104 8.73 -9.82 19.82
C LYS A 104 7.39 -9.11 19.59
N TYR A 105 6.82 -9.22 18.39
CA TYR A 105 5.69 -8.38 17.96
C TYR A 105 4.31 -9.06 17.94
N ARG A 106 4.20 -10.36 18.23
CA ARG A 106 2.91 -11.11 18.22
C ARG A 106 1.80 -10.47 19.07
N GLY A 107 2.13 -9.79 20.16
CA GLY A 107 1.14 -9.10 21.00
C GLY A 107 0.70 -7.72 20.46
N GLU A 108 1.46 -7.15 19.54
CA GLU A 108 1.29 -5.80 19.01
C GLU A 108 0.69 -5.80 17.59
N ILE A 109 1.11 -6.76 16.75
CA ILE A 109 0.67 -6.91 15.37
C ILE A 109 -0.30 -8.09 15.27
N LYS A 110 -1.58 -7.78 15.02
CA LYS A 110 -2.69 -8.75 15.03
C LYS A 110 -2.51 -9.96 14.11
N SER A 111 -1.73 -9.84 13.04
CA SER A 111 -1.54 -10.89 12.03
C SER A 111 -0.31 -11.79 12.25
N LEU A 112 0.45 -11.60 13.34
CA LEU A 112 1.65 -12.39 13.70
C LEU A 112 1.37 -13.46 14.79
#